data_AF-A0A6A6PF13-F1
#
_entry.id   AF-A0A6A6PF13-F1
#
_cell.length_a   1.000
_cell.length_b   1.000
_cell.length_c   1.000
_cell.angle_alpha   90.00
_cell.angle_beta   90.00
_cell.angle_gamma   90.00
#
_symmetry.space_group_name_H-M   'P 1'
#
loop_
_entity.id
_entity.type
_entity.pdbx_description
1 polymer ?
#
loop_
_entity_poly.entity_id
_entity_poly.type
_entity_poly.pdbx_seq_one_letter_code
_entity_poly.pdbx_strand_id
1 'polypeptide(L)'
;MAPSNPVDKDTDGKHLAAVESAFQDVTDKSEKHDKDPKDHLHQPSHHEKSHSWLKSLFPYNSLQDFENSWHLGNYIVDRKTGEKSFEPMSIYVRLGMHLLYYGTKQENLLQSKRAQEMLKQQSEKMGRQYDSPESKAHIAPFIQSFQLESGLHEFVQPDPSKYNTFNEFFAREIKESARPIAEPDNDKAVSSIADCRLTVFPTVDLAKKYWIKGFGFTVARLLGSEDLANEFKDGSILIHRLAPQDYHRWHSPQSGTVESITDIPGTYYTVNPQAINEPGTLDVFCENRRSVMILKRPSGSKVAVIAVGAMLVGSMKYNEGVKVGAEVHRGQCLGAFYYGGSTVISLYPKGGVTLDEDLVRNSTEQNCETYVQVGWHTGVEP
;
A
#
# COMPACT_ATOMS: atom_id res chain seq x y z
N MET A 1 8.08 -44.30 1.19
CA MET A 1 9.17 -43.30 1.15
C MET A 1 9.29 -42.84 -0.29
N ALA A 2 8.71 -41.69 -0.63
CA ALA A 2 8.91 -41.09 -1.94
C ALA A 2 10.30 -40.42 -1.95
N PRO A 3 11.08 -40.53 -3.03
CA PRO A 3 12.42 -39.97 -3.07
C PRO A 3 12.35 -38.46 -3.08
N SER A 4 13.05 -37.83 -2.14
CA SER A 4 13.34 -36.39 -2.18
C SER A 4 14.27 -36.12 -3.35
N ASN A 5 13.77 -35.44 -4.38
CA ASN A 5 14.61 -34.90 -5.44
C ASN A 5 15.63 -33.92 -4.82
N PRO A 6 16.93 -34.02 -5.16
CA PRO A 6 17.93 -33.05 -4.75
C PRO A 6 17.60 -31.71 -5.45
N VAL A 7 17.29 -30.70 -4.64
CA VAL A 7 17.00 -29.34 -5.10
C VAL A 7 18.27 -28.77 -5.76
N ASP A 8 18.14 -28.39 -7.03
CA ASP A 8 19.24 -27.85 -7.84
C ASP A 8 19.51 -26.38 -7.49
N LYS A 9 20.41 -26.16 -6.51
CA LYS A 9 20.81 -24.83 -6.02
C LYS A 9 21.34 -23.89 -7.12
N ASP A 10 21.78 -24.43 -8.27
CA ASP A 10 22.32 -23.63 -9.38
C ASP A 10 21.19 -22.90 -10.15
N THR A 11 19.99 -23.47 -10.20
CA THR A 11 18.82 -22.83 -10.82
C THR A 11 18.27 -21.66 -10.01
N ASP A 12 18.15 -21.81 -8.69
CA ASP A 12 17.69 -20.72 -7.79
C ASP A 12 18.64 -19.52 -7.80
N GLY A 13 19.96 -19.77 -7.85
CA GLY A 13 20.97 -18.72 -7.95
C GLY A 13 20.90 -17.93 -9.26
N LYS A 14 20.65 -18.61 -10.39
CA LYS A 14 20.45 -17.98 -11.71
C LYS A 14 19.14 -17.19 -11.77
N HIS A 15 18.06 -17.71 -11.19
CA HIS A 15 16.79 -16.99 -11.08
C HIS A 15 16.93 -15.71 -10.25
N LEU A 16 17.58 -15.77 -9.10
CA LEU A 16 17.81 -14.58 -8.27
C LEU A 16 18.67 -13.54 -8.99
N ALA A 17 19.73 -13.97 -9.69
CA ALA A 17 20.57 -13.06 -10.46
C ALA A 17 19.80 -12.40 -11.63
N ALA A 18 18.92 -13.14 -12.31
CA ALA A 18 18.07 -12.58 -13.35
C ALA A 18 17.06 -11.57 -12.81
N VAL A 19 16.45 -11.88 -11.65
CA VAL A 19 15.58 -10.97 -10.91
C VAL A 19 16.32 -9.71 -10.47
N GLU A 20 17.51 -9.86 -9.88
CA GLU A 20 18.37 -8.77 -9.43
C GLU A 20 18.75 -7.86 -10.61
N SER A 21 19.14 -8.45 -11.74
CA SER A 21 19.42 -7.71 -12.96
C SER A 21 18.18 -7.00 -13.51
N ALA A 22 17.00 -7.64 -13.48
CA ALA A 22 15.77 -7.01 -13.96
C ALA A 22 15.34 -5.84 -13.06
N PHE A 23 15.46 -5.98 -11.73
CA PHE A 23 15.20 -4.90 -10.79
C PHE A 23 16.20 -3.76 -10.95
N GLN A 24 17.48 -4.07 -11.06
CA GLN A 24 18.55 -3.09 -11.29
C GLN A 24 18.31 -2.35 -12.61
N ASP A 25 17.93 -3.06 -13.67
CA ASP A 25 17.56 -2.45 -14.95
C ASP A 25 16.37 -1.50 -14.83
N VAL A 26 15.36 -1.85 -14.03
CA VAL A 26 14.18 -1.00 -13.80
C VAL A 26 14.58 0.25 -13.01
N THR A 27 15.37 0.11 -11.94
CA THR A 27 15.81 1.24 -11.11
C THR A 27 16.82 2.13 -11.81
N ASP A 28 17.69 1.57 -12.67
CA ASP A 28 18.64 2.34 -13.49
C ASP A 28 17.97 3.00 -14.69
N LYS A 29 16.92 2.39 -15.26
CA LYS A 29 16.09 3.05 -16.28
C LYS A 29 15.30 4.22 -15.69
N SER A 30 14.91 4.17 -14.41
CA SER A 30 14.35 5.34 -13.75
C SER A 30 15.37 6.45 -13.47
N GLU A 31 16.68 6.16 -13.41
CA GLU A 31 17.71 7.22 -13.31
C GLU A 31 17.91 7.98 -14.62
N LYS A 32 17.66 7.34 -15.77
CA LYS A 32 17.92 7.92 -17.09
C LYS A 32 16.74 8.79 -17.53
N HIS A 33 16.91 10.10 -17.34
CA HIS A 33 15.93 11.16 -17.63
C HIS A 33 15.66 11.42 -19.14
N ASP A 34 16.11 10.55 -20.05
CA ASP A 34 16.26 10.81 -21.49
C ASP A 34 15.24 10.09 -22.40
N LYS A 35 14.31 9.30 -21.84
CA LYS A 35 13.26 8.59 -22.62
C LYS A 35 11.89 9.25 -22.50
N ASP A 36 11.15 9.26 -23.61
CA ASP A 36 9.80 9.84 -23.73
C ASP A 36 8.87 9.28 -22.64
N PRO A 37 8.12 10.13 -21.93
CA PRO A 37 7.24 9.71 -20.85
C PRO A 37 6.14 8.72 -21.25
N LYS A 38 5.91 8.53 -22.54
CA LYS A 38 5.00 7.53 -23.09
C LYS A 38 5.52 6.09 -23.05
N ASP A 39 6.80 5.87 -22.72
CA ASP A 39 7.40 4.53 -22.63
C ASP A 39 7.72 4.12 -21.18
N HIS A 40 7.12 4.78 -20.17
CA HIS A 40 7.41 4.54 -18.76
C HIS A 40 6.73 3.32 -18.13
N LEU A 41 7.32 2.87 -17.02
CA LEU A 41 6.85 1.84 -16.06
C LEU A 41 5.42 2.06 -15.53
N HIS A 42 4.85 3.26 -15.72
CA HIS A 42 3.57 3.69 -15.16
C HIS A 42 2.44 3.79 -16.19
N GLN A 43 2.66 3.51 -17.48
CA GLN A 43 1.55 3.53 -18.45
C GLN A 43 0.52 2.43 -18.13
N PRO A 44 -0.78 2.78 -18.03
CA PRO A 44 -1.84 1.79 -17.85
C PRO A 44 -1.95 0.83 -19.05
N SER A 45 -2.20 -0.45 -18.77
CA SER A 45 -2.36 -1.51 -19.78
C SER A 45 -3.46 -1.29 -20.83
N HIS A 46 -4.41 -0.38 -20.57
CA HIS A 46 -5.54 -0.10 -21.45
C HIS A 46 -5.23 0.91 -22.57
N HIS A 47 -4.01 1.47 -22.63
CA HIS A 47 -3.64 2.42 -23.68
C HIS A 47 -3.44 1.69 -25.03
N GLU A 48 -4.10 2.14 -26.11
CA GLU A 48 -4.17 1.41 -27.40
C GLU A 48 -2.82 1.08 -28.05
N LYS A 49 -1.77 1.86 -27.72
CA LYS A 49 -0.41 1.69 -28.26
C LYS A 49 0.48 0.75 -27.47
N SER A 50 0.11 0.42 -26.23
CA SER A 50 0.88 -0.50 -25.41
C SER A 50 0.39 -1.93 -25.69
N HIS A 51 1.27 -2.79 -26.24
CA HIS A 51 1.12 -4.25 -26.26
C HIS A 51 0.35 -4.91 -27.44
N SER A 52 0.33 -4.31 -28.63
CA SER A 52 -0.28 -4.96 -29.82
C SER A 52 0.32 -6.34 -30.14
N TRP A 53 1.61 -6.54 -29.91
CA TRP A 53 2.32 -7.82 -30.12
C TRP A 53 1.97 -8.90 -29.08
N LEU A 54 1.53 -8.54 -27.87
CA LEU A 54 1.13 -9.51 -26.84
C LEU A 54 -0.23 -10.12 -27.15
N LYS A 55 -1.12 -9.38 -27.83
CA LYS A 55 -2.43 -9.89 -28.27
C LYS A 55 -2.33 -11.09 -29.22
N SER A 56 -1.24 -11.23 -29.98
CA SER A 56 -1.03 -12.39 -30.86
C SER A 56 -0.53 -13.65 -30.15
N LEU A 57 -0.10 -13.54 -28.89
CA LEU A 57 0.54 -14.65 -28.15
C LEU A 57 -0.38 -15.32 -27.14
N PHE A 58 -1.54 -14.73 -26.82
CA PHE A 58 -2.43 -15.24 -25.79
C PHE A 58 -3.88 -15.39 -26.26
N PRO A 59 -4.58 -16.46 -25.86
CA PRO A 59 -5.94 -16.77 -26.33
C PRO A 59 -7.03 -15.99 -25.59
N TYR A 60 -6.78 -14.74 -25.17
CA TYR A 60 -7.72 -13.92 -24.40
C TYR A 60 -8.23 -12.73 -25.22
N ASN A 61 -9.50 -12.37 -25.03
CA ASN A 61 -10.17 -11.32 -25.80
C ASN A 61 -9.66 -9.90 -25.47
N SER A 62 -9.05 -9.73 -24.30
CA SER A 62 -8.40 -8.49 -23.87
C SER A 62 -7.20 -8.77 -22.96
N LEU A 63 -6.31 -7.77 -22.79
CA LEU A 63 -5.21 -7.88 -21.83
C LEU A 63 -5.72 -7.99 -20.39
N GLN A 64 -6.88 -7.39 -20.10
CA GLN A 64 -7.54 -7.48 -18.80
C GLN A 64 -8.06 -8.90 -18.51
N ASP A 65 -8.59 -9.60 -19.51
CA ASP A 65 -9.01 -11.00 -19.36
C ASP A 65 -7.82 -11.93 -19.07
N PHE A 66 -6.67 -11.65 -19.70
CA PHE A 66 -5.40 -12.30 -19.35
C PHE A 66 -5.01 -11.95 -17.90
N GLU A 67 -4.95 -10.68 -17.54
CA GLU A 67 -4.56 -10.25 -16.19
C GLU A 67 -5.45 -10.89 -15.11
N ASN A 68 -6.76 -10.92 -15.31
CA ASN A 68 -7.71 -11.57 -14.42
C ASN A 68 -7.48 -13.09 -14.31
N SER A 69 -7.25 -13.76 -15.44
CA SER A 69 -7.05 -15.21 -15.48
C SER A 69 -5.77 -15.66 -14.76
N TRP A 70 -4.81 -14.75 -14.61
CA TRP A 70 -3.50 -15.00 -13.98
C TRP A 70 -3.34 -14.29 -12.63
N HIS A 71 -4.42 -13.74 -12.06
CA HIS A 71 -4.41 -13.02 -10.77
C HIS A 71 -3.43 -11.84 -10.74
N LEU A 72 -3.31 -11.11 -11.85
CA LEU A 72 -2.35 -10.02 -12.05
C LEU A 72 -2.89 -8.64 -11.69
N GLY A 73 -4.14 -8.51 -11.22
CA GLY A 73 -4.67 -7.23 -10.77
C GLY A 73 -5.94 -7.33 -9.97
N ASN A 74 -6.46 -6.16 -9.57
CA ASN A 74 -7.49 -6.05 -8.55
C ASN A 74 -8.62 -5.17 -9.02
N TYR A 75 -9.83 -5.52 -8.62
CA TYR A 75 -11.00 -4.70 -8.82
C TYR A 75 -11.14 -3.70 -7.68
N ILE A 76 -11.48 -2.47 -8.06
CA ILE A 76 -11.75 -1.36 -7.16
C ILE A 76 -13.18 -0.91 -7.39
N VAL A 77 -13.93 -0.73 -6.31
CA VAL A 77 -15.23 -0.06 -6.33
C VAL A 77 -15.02 1.38 -5.87
N ASP A 78 -15.36 2.37 -6.69
CA ASP A 78 -15.43 3.75 -6.22
C ASP A 78 -16.66 3.89 -5.31
N ARG A 79 -16.45 4.24 -4.03
CA ARG A 79 -17.57 4.26 -3.08
C ARG A 79 -18.60 5.34 -3.40
N LYS A 80 -18.17 6.45 -4.01
CA LYS A 80 -19.05 7.59 -4.31
C LYS A 80 -19.93 7.31 -5.51
N THR A 81 -19.39 6.68 -6.55
CA THR A 81 -20.15 6.39 -7.78
C THR A 81 -20.75 4.99 -7.80
N GLY A 82 -20.21 4.06 -7.01
CA GLY A 82 -20.51 2.63 -7.06
C GLY A 82 -19.88 1.92 -8.28
N GLU A 83 -19.09 2.63 -9.10
CA GLU A 83 -18.48 2.08 -10.29
C GLU A 83 -17.36 1.09 -9.93
N LYS A 84 -17.44 -0.10 -10.52
CA LYS A 84 -16.40 -1.13 -10.39
C LYS A 84 -15.47 -1.04 -11.59
N SER A 85 -14.20 -0.78 -11.32
CA SER A 85 -13.14 -0.70 -12.34
C SER A 85 -11.97 -1.61 -11.98
N PHE A 86 -11.09 -1.87 -12.94
CA PHE A 86 -9.84 -2.57 -12.68
C PHE A 86 -8.74 -1.56 -12.39
N GLU A 87 -7.93 -1.80 -11.37
CA GLU A 87 -6.87 -0.87 -11.00
C GLU A 87 -5.90 -0.67 -12.16
N PRO A 88 -5.68 0.56 -12.65
CA PRO A 88 -4.73 0.78 -13.74
C PRO A 88 -3.29 0.55 -13.26
N MET A 89 -2.56 -0.32 -13.98
CA MET A 89 -1.13 -0.59 -13.74
C MET A 89 -0.48 -1.08 -15.02
N SER A 90 0.83 -0.86 -15.17
CA SER A 90 1.61 -1.40 -16.28
C SER A 90 1.70 -2.93 -16.20
N ILE A 91 1.46 -3.61 -17.33
CA ILE A 91 1.58 -5.07 -17.42
C ILE A 91 2.99 -5.55 -17.07
N TYR A 92 4.03 -4.75 -17.35
CA TYR A 92 5.41 -5.12 -17.00
C TYR A 92 5.62 -5.18 -15.49
N VAL A 93 5.01 -4.25 -14.74
CA VAL A 93 5.05 -4.26 -13.28
C VAL A 93 4.29 -5.45 -12.74
N ARG A 94 3.10 -5.74 -13.28
CA ARG A 94 2.30 -6.92 -12.89
C ARG A 94 3.05 -8.23 -13.14
N LEU A 95 3.63 -8.39 -14.33
CA LEU A 95 4.42 -9.58 -14.68
C LEU A 95 5.66 -9.71 -13.81
N GLY A 96 6.38 -8.61 -13.57
CA GLY A 96 7.54 -8.60 -12.67
C GLY A 96 7.16 -9.03 -11.26
N MET A 97 6.10 -8.46 -10.70
CA MET A 97 5.56 -8.88 -9.40
C MET A 97 5.12 -10.35 -9.39
N HIS A 98 4.50 -10.84 -10.45
CA HIS A 98 4.09 -12.24 -10.53
C HIS A 98 5.28 -13.19 -10.51
N LEU A 99 6.35 -12.88 -11.25
CA LEU A 99 7.56 -13.68 -11.23
C LEU A 99 8.26 -13.69 -9.85
N LEU A 100 7.96 -12.73 -8.99
CA LEU A 100 8.59 -12.55 -7.68
C LEU A 100 7.77 -13.11 -6.53
N TYR A 101 6.46 -12.90 -6.55
CA TYR A 101 5.58 -13.14 -5.42
C TYR A 101 4.60 -14.28 -5.64
N TYR A 102 4.42 -14.75 -6.88
CA TYR A 102 3.49 -15.85 -7.16
C TYR A 102 4.21 -17.19 -7.11
N GLY A 103 3.77 -18.07 -6.20
CA GLY A 103 4.33 -19.41 -5.99
C GLY A 103 5.34 -19.53 -4.84
N THR A 104 5.25 -20.65 -4.12
CA THR A 104 6.03 -20.92 -2.90
C THR A 104 7.56 -20.94 -3.10
N LYS A 105 8.06 -21.28 -4.29
CA LYS A 105 9.51 -21.27 -4.56
C LYS A 105 10.05 -19.85 -4.62
N GLN A 106 9.31 -18.95 -5.26
CA GLN A 106 9.62 -17.55 -5.41
C GLN A 106 9.58 -16.85 -4.05
N GLU A 107 8.56 -17.14 -3.24
CA GLU A 107 8.47 -16.65 -1.86
C GLU A 107 9.65 -17.10 -0.99
N ASN A 108 10.01 -18.39 -1.03
CA ASN A 108 11.17 -18.90 -0.30
C ASN A 108 12.48 -18.23 -0.75
N LEU A 109 12.59 -17.86 -2.03
CA LEU A 109 13.73 -17.11 -2.55
C LEU A 109 13.76 -15.68 -1.99
N LEU A 110 12.61 -15.02 -1.91
CA LEU A 110 12.46 -13.68 -1.31
C LEU A 110 12.77 -13.67 0.19
N GLN A 111 12.55 -14.78 0.91
CA GLN A 111 12.94 -14.94 2.31
C GLN A 111 14.45 -15.11 2.52
N SER A 112 15.24 -15.27 1.44
CA SER A 112 16.69 -15.33 1.56
C SER A 112 17.27 -13.98 1.99
N LYS A 113 18.29 -14.00 2.87
CA LYS A 113 18.97 -12.77 3.31
C LYS A 113 19.50 -11.93 2.15
N ARG A 114 19.95 -12.58 1.07
CA ARG A 114 20.43 -11.91 -0.14
C ARG A 114 19.31 -11.12 -0.82
N ALA A 115 18.13 -11.73 -1.01
CA ALA A 115 16.99 -11.06 -1.62
C ALA A 115 16.48 -9.90 -0.76
N GLN A 116 16.38 -10.09 0.56
CA GLN A 116 15.96 -9.03 1.49
C GLN A 116 16.94 -7.84 1.51
N GLU A 117 18.25 -8.12 1.51
CA GLU A 117 19.28 -7.08 1.43
C GLU A 117 19.24 -6.34 0.09
N MET A 118 19.05 -7.06 -1.02
CA MET A 118 18.85 -6.44 -2.34
C MET A 118 17.63 -5.50 -2.35
N LEU A 119 16.46 -5.96 -1.88
CA LEU A 119 15.24 -5.14 -1.84
C LEU A 119 15.42 -3.89 -0.98
N LYS A 120 16.12 -4.01 0.15
CA LYS A 120 16.48 -2.91 1.02
C LYS A 120 17.39 -1.90 0.30
N GLN A 121 18.48 -2.37 -0.30
CA GLN A 121 19.43 -1.52 -1.02
C GLN A 121 18.78 -0.78 -2.19
N GLN A 122 17.91 -1.44 -2.96
CA GLN A 122 17.14 -0.80 -4.03
C GLN A 122 16.18 0.26 -3.49
N SER A 123 15.45 -0.04 -2.41
CA SER A 123 14.53 0.93 -1.79
C SER A 123 15.28 2.16 -1.26
N GLU A 124 16.42 1.97 -0.60
CA GLU A 124 17.27 3.07 -0.12
C GLU A 124 17.92 3.87 -1.28
N LYS A 125 18.34 3.19 -2.36
CA LYS A 125 18.89 3.83 -3.57
C LYS A 125 17.84 4.72 -4.21
N MET A 126 16.64 4.20 -4.44
CA MET A 126 15.53 4.95 -5.03
C MET A 126 15.08 6.11 -4.14
N GLY A 127 15.04 5.91 -2.81
CA GLY A 127 14.76 6.98 -1.85
C GLY A 127 15.74 8.16 -2.02
N ARG A 128 17.04 7.89 -2.07
CA ARG A 128 18.08 8.92 -2.29
C ARG A 128 17.96 9.61 -3.64
N GLN A 129 17.64 8.88 -4.70
CA GLN A 129 17.41 9.47 -6.02
C GLN A 129 16.22 10.43 -5.99
N TYR A 130 15.09 10.02 -5.41
CA TYR A 130 13.89 10.87 -5.36
C TYR A 130 13.99 12.02 -4.36
N ASP A 131 14.96 12.00 -3.46
CA ASP A 131 15.38 13.13 -2.64
C ASP A 131 16.37 14.08 -3.36
N SER A 132 16.88 13.73 -4.55
CA SER A 132 17.80 14.57 -5.30
C SER A 132 17.04 15.63 -6.13
N PRO A 133 17.60 16.84 -6.35
CA PRO A 133 16.94 17.87 -7.17
C PRO A 133 16.63 17.45 -8.61
N GLU A 134 17.45 16.57 -9.18
CA GLU A 134 17.29 16.05 -10.55
C GLU A 134 15.97 15.28 -10.71
N SER A 135 15.50 14.64 -9.64
CA SER A 135 14.23 13.90 -9.62
C SER A 135 13.01 14.74 -9.93
N LYS A 136 13.09 16.07 -9.81
CA LYS A 136 12.03 17.01 -10.22
C LYS A 136 11.55 16.74 -11.65
N ALA A 137 12.44 16.26 -12.53
CA ALA A 137 12.09 15.88 -13.90
C ALA A 137 11.01 14.79 -13.98
N HIS A 138 10.80 14.00 -12.92
CA HIS A 138 9.83 12.91 -12.88
C HIS A 138 8.41 13.37 -12.53
N ILE A 139 8.23 14.60 -12.02
CA ILE A 139 6.91 15.10 -11.57
C ILE A 139 5.92 15.19 -12.73
N ALA A 140 6.30 15.83 -13.83
CA ALA A 140 5.41 16.00 -14.98
C ALA A 140 5.04 14.66 -15.67
N PRO A 141 5.99 13.75 -15.97
CA PRO A 141 5.68 12.40 -16.43
C PRO A 141 4.73 11.63 -15.53
N PHE A 142 4.90 11.76 -14.21
CA PHE A 142 4.06 11.09 -13.23
C PHE A 142 2.63 11.61 -13.24
N ILE A 143 2.45 12.94 -13.25
CA ILE A 143 1.13 13.58 -13.37
C ILE A 143 0.42 13.08 -14.63
N GLN A 144 1.11 13.06 -15.77
CA GLN A 144 0.54 12.61 -17.04
C GLN A 144 0.19 11.12 -17.04
N SER A 145 1.05 10.28 -16.47
CA SER A 145 0.84 8.82 -16.43
C SER A 145 -0.39 8.44 -15.61
N PHE A 146 -0.64 9.17 -14.52
CA PHE A 146 -1.75 8.93 -13.60
C PHE A 146 -2.92 9.91 -13.76
N GLN A 147 -2.88 10.79 -14.77
CA GLN A 147 -3.93 11.76 -15.11
C GLN A 147 -4.33 12.65 -13.92
N LEU A 148 -3.33 13.18 -13.20
CA LEU A 148 -3.52 13.93 -11.95
C LEU A 148 -3.77 15.44 -12.17
N GLU A 149 -3.78 15.92 -13.42
CA GLU A 149 -3.85 17.35 -13.75
C GLU A 149 -5.08 18.04 -13.16
N SER A 150 -6.23 17.37 -13.21
CA SER A 150 -7.49 17.92 -12.72
C SER A 150 -7.52 18.06 -11.19
N GLY A 151 -6.77 17.22 -10.46
CA GLY A 151 -6.73 17.20 -9.00
C GLY A 151 -5.72 18.16 -8.35
N LEU A 152 -4.81 18.76 -9.13
CA LEU A 152 -3.73 19.59 -8.58
C LEU A 152 -4.21 20.76 -7.71
N HIS A 153 -5.39 21.30 -8.02
CA HIS A 153 -5.99 22.41 -7.28
C HIS A 153 -6.37 22.07 -5.82
N GLU A 154 -6.49 20.78 -5.48
CA GLU A 154 -6.78 20.29 -4.13
C GLU A 154 -5.57 20.43 -3.19
N PHE A 155 -4.36 20.45 -3.74
CA PHE A 155 -3.13 20.53 -2.94
C PHE A 155 -2.84 21.93 -2.43
N VAL A 156 -2.13 22.02 -1.30
CA VAL A 156 -1.69 23.29 -0.71
C VAL A 156 -0.77 24.04 -1.69
N GLN A 157 0.14 23.31 -2.35
CA GLN A 157 0.93 23.81 -3.46
C GLN A 157 0.40 23.20 -4.78
N PRO A 158 -0.46 23.92 -5.53
CA PRO A 158 -1.05 23.38 -6.76
C PRO A 158 -0.09 23.43 -7.96
N ASP A 159 0.98 24.23 -7.92
CA ASP A 159 1.94 24.35 -9.02
C ASP A 159 3.08 23.31 -8.88
N PRO A 160 3.13 22.27 -9.75
CA PRO A 160 4.14 21.22 -9.65
C PRO A 160 5.57 21.73 -9.83
N SER A 161 5.75 22.89 -10.46
CA SER A 161 7.07 23.48 -10.68
C SER A 161 7.70 24.06 -9.39
N LYS A 162 6.93 24.15 -8.30
CA LYS A 162 7.39 24.69 -7.02
C LYS A 162 8.04 23.66 -6.11
N TYR A 163 7.84 22.37 -6.38
CA TYR A 163 8.54 21.30 -5.67
C TYR A 163 10.01 21.23 -6.13
N ASN A 164 10.92 20.97 -5.20
CA ASN A 164 12.35 20.87 -5.46
C ASN A 164 12.77 19.46 -5.83
N THR A 165 12.05 18.46 -5.32
CA THR A 165 12.32 17.04 -5.56
C THR A 165 11.02 16.30 -5.81
N PHE A 166 11.11 15.12 -6.40
CA PHE A 166 9.96 14.25 -6.60
C PHE A 166 9.36 13.79 -5.27
N ASN A 167 10.19 13.49 -4.26
CA ASN A 167 9.70 13.10 -2.93
C ASN A 167 8.89 14.21 -2.25
N GLU A 168 9.26 15.48 -2.45
CA GLU A 168 8.47 16.62 -1.97
C GLU A 168 7.08 16.65 -2.62
N PHE A 169 7.00 16.37 -3.93
CA PHE A 169 5.73 16.26 -4.66
C PHE A 169 4.94 14.99 -4.28
N PHE A 170 5.60 13.86 -4.07
CA PHE A 170 4.93 12.61 -3.69
C PHE A 170 4.27 12.72 -2.32
N ALA A 171 4.99 13.34 -1.37
CA ALA A 171 4.51 13.67 -0.03
C ALA A 171 3.79 15.05 0.04
N ARG A 172 3.25 15.55 -1.08
CA ARG A 172 2.53 16.84 -1.16
C ARG A 172 1.42 16.94 -0.12
N GLU A 173 1.13 18.17 0.31
CA GLU A 173 0.04 18.47 1.25
C GLU A 173 -1.27 18.75 0.54
N ILE A 174 -2.37 18.34 1.15
CA ILE A 174 -3.72 18.59 0.66
C ILE A 174 -4.44 19.62 1.53
N LYS A 175 -5.26 20.47 0.91
CA LYS A 175 -6.09 21.44 1.65
C LYS A 175 -7.13 20.69 2.47
N GLU A 176 -7.35 21.11 3.71
CA GLU A 176 -8.42 20.55 4.55
C GLU A 176 -9.80 20.65 3.88
N SER A 177 -10.05 21.74 3.14
CA SER A 177 -11.29 21.93 2.39
C SER A 177 -11.52 20.90 1.26
N ALA A 178 -10.46 20.23 0.79
CA ALA A 178 -10.57 19.18 -0.22
C ALA A 178 -10.87 17.79 0.40
N ARG A 179 -10.70 17.62 1.71
CA ARG A 179 -10.98 16.39 2.46
C ARG A 179 -11.88 16.68 3.67
N PRO A 180 -13.12 17.13 3.45
CA PRO A 180 -14.05 17.39 4.55
C PRO A 180 -14.32 16.12 5.35
N ILE A 181 -14.33 16.24 6.67
CA ILE A 181 -14.61 15.12 7.58
C ILE A 181 -16.12 14.85 7.59
N ALA A 182 -16.50 13.59 7.36
CA ALA A 182 -17.89 13.16 7.45
C ALA A 182 -18.38 13.24 8.91
N GLU A 183 -19.60 13.77 9.09
CA GLU A 183 -20.24 13.94 10.40
C GLU A 183 -19.31 14.65 11.41
N PRO A 184 -18.86 15.89 11.14
CA PRO A 184 -17.81 16.54 11.93
C PRO A 184 -18.15 16.67 13.42
N ASP A 185 -19.44 16.79 13.75
CA ASP A 185 -19.93 16.91 15.14
C ASP A 185 -20.12 15.55 15.85
N ASN A 186 -19.85 14.43 15.17
CA ASN A 186 -19.96 13.08 15.71
C ASN A 186 -18.57 12.57 16.14
N ASP A 187 -18.23 12.72 17.42
CA ASP A 187 -16.94 12.25 17.97
C ASP A 187 -16.77 10.72 17.92
N LYS A 188 -17.87 9.97 17.76
CA LYS A 188 -17.84 8.51 17.62
C LYS A 188 -17.61 8.05 16.18
N ALA A 189 -17.78 8.91 15.19
CA ALA A 189 -17.56 8.54 13.80
C ALA A 189 -16.08 8.24 13.55
N VAL A 190 -15.82 7.20 12.76
CA VAL A 190 -14.50 6.78 12.32
C VAL A 190 -14.31 7.23 10.88
N SER A 191 -13.19 7.86 10.59
CA SER A 191 -12.86 8.33 9.25
C SER A 191 -11.82 7.44 8.57
N SER A 192 -11.91 7.35 7.25
CA SER A 192 -10.83 6.83 6.42
C SER A 192 -9.56 7.61 6.68
N ILE A 193 -8.46 6.88 6.83
CA ILE A 193 -7.14 7.40 7.20
C ILE A 193 -6.39 7.97 6.00
N ALA A 194 -6.71 7.54 4.79
CA ALA A 194 -5.98 7.88 3.57
C ALA A 194 -6.91 7.93 2.36
N ASP A 195 -6.45 8.60 1.30
CA ASP A 195 -6.93 8.35 -0.05
C ASP A 195 -6.35 7.01 -0.48
N CYS A 196 -7.20 6.01 -0.64
CA CYS A 196 -6.71 4.63 -0.70
C CYS A 196 -7.69 3.66 -1.34
N ARG A 197 -7.19 2.45 -1.54
CA ARG A 197 -7.94 1.23 -1.82
C ARG A 197 -8.14 0.53 -0.47
N LEU A 198 -9.35 0.66 0.07
CA LEU A 198 -9.72 0.19 1.40
C LEU A 198 -10.30 -1.23 1.33
N THR A 199 -9.81 -2.10 2.21
CA THR A 199 -10.56 -3.29 2.65
C THR A 199 -10.78 -3.25 4.15
N VAL A 200 -11.93 -3.76 4.59
CA VAL A 200 -12.32 -3.75 5.99
C VAL A 200 -12.89 -5.12 6.40
N PHE A 201 -12.58 -5.53 7.62
CA PHE A 201 -13.05 -6.79 8.16
C PHE A 201 -13.48 -6.62 9.62
N PRO A 202 -14.72 -7.04 9.97
CA PRO A 202 -15.20 -6.99 11.36
C PRO A 202 -14.31 -7.78 12.33
N THR A 203 -13.61 -8.80 11.85
CA THR A 203 -12.63 -9.56 12.62
C THR A 203 -11.36 -9.84 11.83
N VAL A 204 -10.22 -9.97 12.53
CA VAL A 204 -8.96 -10.43 11.95
C VAL A 204 -9.08 -11.81 11.28
N ASP A 205 -9.92 -12.70 11.80
CA ASP A 205 -10.16 -14.01 11.18
C ASP A 205 -10.82 -13.89 9.81
N LEU A 206 -11.76 -12.95 9.64
CA LEU A 206 -12.33 -12.67 8.32
C LEU A 206 -11.29 -12.05 7.39
N ALA A 207 -10.41 -11.18 7.90
CA ALA A 207 -9.30 -10.66 7.11
C ALA A 207 -8.37 -11.78 6.61
N LYS A 208 -8.02 -12.77 7.45
CA LYS A 208 -7.24 -13.95 7.03
C LYS A 208 -8.01 -14.85 6.06
N LYS A 209 -9.33 -14.94 6.24
CA LYS A 209 -10.20 -15.72 5.35
C LYS A 209 -10.34 -15.13 3.96
N TYR A 210 -10.32 -13.81 3.79
CA TYR A 210 -10.57 -13.20 2.49
C TYR A 210 -9.35 -12.52 1.88
N TRP A 211 -8.46 -11.95 2.69
CA TRP A 211 -7.42 -11.05 2.21
C TRP A 211 -6.00 -11.46 2.61
N ILE A 212 -5.72 -11.62 3.90
CA ILE A 212 -4.37 -11.87 4.41
C ILE A 212 -4.05 -13.37 4.33
N LYS A 213 -3.46 -13.80 3.21
CA LYS A 213 -3.21 -15.22 2.90
C LYS A 213 -1.82 -15.72 3.26
N GLY A 214 -0.89 -14.80 3.49
CA GLY A 214 0.44 -15.09 3.98
C GLY A 214 0.47 -15.91 5.27
N PHE A 215 1.35 -16.91 5.33
CA PHE A 215 1.50 -17.76 6.50
C PHE A 215 2.09 -16.99 7.69
N GLY A 216 1.53 -17.24 8.87
CA GLY A 216 2.05 -16.74 10.14
C GLY A 216 1.53 -15.38 10.56
N PHE A 217 0.57 -14.77 9.85
CA PHE A 217 -0.06 -13.54 10.32
C PHE A 217 -0.75 -13.70 11.67
N THR A 218 -0.29 -12.89 12.63
CA THR A 218 -0.88 -12.73 13.95
C THR A 218 -0.84 -11.25 14.36
N VAL A 219 -1.81 -10.85 15.18
CA VAL A 219 -1.84 -9.48 15.74
C VAL A 219 -0.58 -9.20 16.56
N ALA A 220 -0.08 -10.18 17.32
CA ALA A 220 1.16 -10.05 18.09
C ALA A 220 2.38 -9.75 17.22
N ARG A 221 2.53 -10.45 16.09
CA ARG A 221 3.61 -10.14 15.14
C ARG A 221 3.41 -8.77 14.52
N LEU A 222 2.20 -8.43 14.09
CA LEU A 222 1.90 -7.14 13.49
C LEU A 222 2.24 -5.98 14.45
N LEU A 223 1.87 -6.09 15.72
CA LEU A 223 2.10 -5.06 16.74
C LEU A 223 3.49 -5.12 17.39
N GLY A 224 4.22 -6.23 17.22
CA GLY A 224 5.48 -6.47 17.92
C GLY A 224 5.35 -6.66 19.43
N SER A 225 4.14 -6.97 19.92
CA SER A 225 3.83 -7.09 21.35
C SER A 225 2.65 -8.04 21.58
N GLU A 226 2.87 -9.07 22.39
CA GLU A 226 1.82 -10.00 22.84
C GLU A 226 0.81 -9.30 23.77
N ASP A 227 1.29 -8.41 24.64
CA ASP A 227 0.44 -7.69 25.59
C ASP A 227 -0.55 -6.78 24.86
N LEU A 228 -0.08 -5.99 23.88
CA LEU A 228 -0.97 -5.18 23.04
C LEU A 228 -1.90 -6.07 22.23
N ALA A 229 -1.43 -7.20 21.69
CA ALA A 229 -2.26 -8.08 20.89
C ALA A 229 -3.46 -8.65 21.65
N ASN A 230 -3.33 -8.87 22.96
CA ASN A 230 -4.47 -9.27 23.80
C ASN A 230 -5.56 -8.19 23.87
N GLU A 231 -5.19 -6.91 23.84
CA GLU A 231 -6.16 -5.79 23.80
C GLU A 231 -6.95 -5.77 22.47
N PHE A 232 -6.32 -6.18 21.37
CA PHE A 232 -6.93 -6.20 20.03
C PHE A 232 -7.45 -7.58 19.58
N LYS A 233 -7.56 -8.54 20.51
CA LYS A 233 -8.03 -9.88 20.21
C LYS A 233 -9.46 -9.85 19.64
N ASP A 234 -9.69 -10.64 18.59
CA ASP A 234 -10.95 -10.69 17.81
C ASP A 234 -11.38 -9.30 17.28
N GLY A 235 -10.42 -8.38 17.13
CA GLY A 235 -10.64 -7.01 16.73
C GLY A 235 -10.96 -6.81 15.25
N SER A 236 -11.51 -5.65 14.91
CA SER A 236 -11.76 -5.24 13.53
C SER A 236 -10.53 -4.61 12.92
N ILE A 237 -10.29 -4.88 11.63
CA ILE A 237 -9.11 -4.43 10.90
C ILE A 237 -9.52 -3.75 9.59
N LEU A 238 -8.91 -2.59 9.32
CA LEU A 238 -9.04 -1.88 8.06
C LEU A 238 -7.65 -1.70 7.45
N ILE A 239 -7.53 -2.01 6.16
CA ILE A 239 -6.28 -1.99 5.41
C ILE A 239 -6.41 -0.95 4.31
N HIS A 240 -5.70 0.16 4.47
CA HIS A 240 -5.73 1.31 3.57
C HIS A 240 -4.50 1.23 2.66
N ARG A 241 -4.63 0.62 1.47
CA ARG A 241 -3.52 0.55 0.52
C ARG A 241 -3.49 1.80 -0.35
N LEU A 242 -2.39 2.54 -0.31
CA LEU A 242 -2.20 3.73 -1.12
C LEU A 242 -1.50 3.32 -2.42
N ALA A 243 -2.23 3.42 -3.53
CA ALA A 243 -1.65 3.21 -4.85
C ALA A 243 -0.83 4.43 -5.27
N PRO A 244 0.16 4.30 -6.17
CA PRO A 244 1.09 5.39 -6.49
C PRO A 244 0.41 6.73 -6.83
N GLN A 245 -0.73 6.71 -7.51
CA GLN A 245 -1.47 7.92 -7.89
C GLN A 245 -2.09 8.69 -6.71
N ASP A 246 -2.17 8.08 -5.53
CA ASP A 246 -2.89 8.63 -4.39
C ASP A 246 -2.15 9.79 -3.72
N TYR A 247 -2.85 10.42 -2.78
CA TYR A 247 -2.25 11.31 -1.80
C TYR A 247 -1.60 10.48 -0.69
N HIS A 248 -0.26 10.50 -0.63
CA HIS A 248 0.54 9.58 0.19
C HIS A 248 0.81 10.06 1.62
N ARG A 249 -0.21 10.63 2.26
CA ARG A 249 -0.19 10.92 3.70
C ARG A 249 -1.33 10.20 4.40
N TRP A 250 -1.17 10.01 5.71
CA TRP A 250 -2.17 9.33 6.52
C TRP A 250 -2.61 10.19 7.69
N HIS A 251 -3.88 10.03 8.07
CA HIS A 251 -4.59 10.89 8.99
C HIS A 251 -5.14 10.11 10.18
N SER A 252 -5.48 10.82 11.27
CA SER A 252 -6.07 10.17 12.44
C SER A 252 -7.50 9.72 12.14
N PRO A 253 -7.85 8.44 12.35
CA PRO A 253 -9.21 7.95 12.10
C PRO A 253 -10.23 8.50 13.09
N GLN A 254 -9.78 8.84 14.30
CA GLN A 254 -10.58 9.42 15.39
C GLN A 254 -9.70 10.37 16.21
N SER A 255 -10.33 11.20 17.05
CA SER A 255 -9.61 12.04 18.02
C SER A 255 -9.08 11.19 19.19
N GLY A 256 -7.97 11.60 19.79
CA GLY A 256 -7.42 10.94 20.99
C GLY A 256 -5.99 11.35 21.31
N THR A 257 -5.43 10.71 22.32
CA THR A 257 -4.05 10.93 22.78
C THR A 257 -3.12 9.85 22.21
N VAL A 258 -1.99 10.25 21.64
CA VAL A 258 -0.94 9.32 21.21
C VAL A 258 -0.29 8.67 22.43
N GLU A 259 -0.57 7.39 22.69
CA GLU A 259 -0.07 6.65 23.85
C GLU A 259 1.34 6.08 23.60
N SER A 260 1.62 5.60 22.40
CA SER A 260 2.94 5.10 22.03
C SER A 260 3.17 5.16 20.51
N ILE A 261 4.44 5.17 20.12
CA ILE A 261 4.90 5.00 18.73
C ILE A 261 6.09 4.05 18.79
N THR A 262 6.00 2.91 18.10
CA THR A 262 7.04 1.88 18.08
C THR A 262 7.42 1.55 16.65
N ASP A 263 8.68 1.81 16.27
CA ASP A 263 9.21 1.42 14.97
C ASP A 263 9.70 -0.04 15.02
N ILE A 264 9.20 -0.86 14.09
CA ILE A 264 9.58 -2.25 13.94
C ILE A 264 10.38 -2.38 12.62
N PRO A 265 11.67 -2.77 12.69
CA PRO A 265 12.46 -3.00 11.49
C PRO A 265 11.93 -4.21 10.72
N GLY A 266 12.16 -4.21 9.41
CA GLY A 266 11.70 -5.29 8.55
C GLY A 266 12.21 -5.12 7.12
N THR A 267 11.66 -5.91 6.22
CA THR A 267 11.93 -5.87 4.78
C THR A 267 11.00 -4.87 4.05
N TYR A 268 11.02 -4.90 2.73
CA TYR A 268 10.26 -4.01 1.85
C TYR A 268 9.57 -4.81 0.74
N TYR A 269 8.77 -5.81 1.11
CA TYR A 269 7.92 -6.50 0.15
C TYR A 269 6.83 -5.59 -0.40
N THR A 270 6.30 -5.89 -1.58
CA THR A 270 5.18 -5.14 -2.14
C THR A 270 3.89 -5.38 -1.35
N VAL A 271 3.11 -4.32 -1.13
CA VAL A 271 1.77 -4.39 -0.53
C VAL A 271 0.68 -4.52 -1.60
N ASN A 272 1.04 -4.91 -2.83
CA ASN A 272 0.04 -5.21 -3.84
C ASN A 272 -0.78 -6.44 -3.40
N PRO A 273 -2.11 -6.44 -3.61
CA PRO A 273 -2.97 -7.56 -3.24
C PRO A 273 -2.52 -8.91 -3.80
N GLN A 274 -1.85 -8.96 -4.96
CA GLN A 274 -1.29 -10.19 -5.48
C GLN A 274 -0.29 -10.85 -4.50
N ALA A 275 0.52 -10.07 -3.79
CA ALA A 275 1.44 -10.59 -2.76
C ALA A 275 0.73 -10.87 -1.42
N ILE A 276 -0.30 -10.08 -1.08
CA ILE A 276 -1.04 -10.24 0.18
C ILE A 276 -1.98 -11.46 0.14
N ASN A 277 -2.56 -11.71 -1.03
CA ASN A 277 -3.54 -12.76 -1.27
C ASN A 277 -2.91 -14.08 -1.74
N GLU A 278 -1.60 -14.14 -1.95
CA GLU A 278 -0.91 -15.38 -2.30
C GLU A 278 -0.94 -16.35 -1.10
N PRO A 279 -1.48 -17.57 -1.26
CA PRO A 279 -1.41 -18.60 -0.24
C PRO A 279 0.02 -19.14 -0.16
N GLY A 280 0.79 -18.62 0.80
CA GLY A 280 2.23 -18.73 0.73
C GLY A 280 2.96 -18.51 2.05
N THR A 281 4.29 -18.56 2.01
CA THR A 281 5.16 -18.43 3.19
C THR A 281 5.38 -16.97 3.62
N LEU A 282 5.08 -15.99 2.76
CA LEU A 282 5.34 -14.58 3.03
C LEU A 282 4.16 -13.90 3.72
N ASP A 283 4.44 -13.29 4.88
CA ASP A 283 3.52 -12.35 5.52
C ASP A 283 4.01 -10.92 5.32
N VAL A 284 3.50 -10.27 4.28
CA VAL A 284 3.89 -8.91 3.88
C VAL A 284 3.76 -7.91 5.04
N PHE A 285 2.68 -7.95 5.80
CA PHE A 285 2.42 -6.93 6.83
C PHE A 285 3.31 -7.11 8.06
N CYS A 286 3.57 -8.35 8.48
CA CYS A 286 4.42 -8.61 9.65
C CYS A 286 5.93 -8.62 9.33
N GLU A 287 6.32 -8.90 8.09
CA GLU A 287 7.74 -8.90 7.69
C GLU A 287 8.23 -7.50 7.27
N ASN A 288 7.36 -6.65 6.74
CA ASN A 288 7.76 -5.31 6.32
C ASN A 288 8.10 -4.39 7.50
N ARG A 289 9.02 -3.45 7.25
CA ARG A 289 9.27 -2.33 8.15
C ARG A 289 7.95 -1.56 8.38
N ARG A 290 7.66 -1.25 9.64
CA ARG A 290 6.42 -0.54 10.01
C ARG A 290 6.60 0.31 11.27
N SER A 291 5.73 1.29 11.44
CA SER A 291 5.60 2.09 12.65
C SER A 291 4.22 1.87 13.25
N VAL A 292 4.17 1.45 14.51
CA VAL A 292 2.93 1.14 15.26
C VAL A 292 2.65 2.29 16.21
N MET A 293 1.62 3.09 15.92
CA MET A 293 1.09 4.10 16.82
C MET A 293 -0.11 3.55 17.57
N ILE A 294 -0.15 3.70 18.89
CA ILE A 294 -1.33 3.43 19.70
C ILE A 294 -1.98 4.75 20.07
N LEU A 295 -3.22 4.94 19.65
CA LEU A 295 -4.03 6.11 19.97
C LEU A 295 -5.09 5.72 20.99
N LYS A 296 -5.12 6.42 22.13
CA LYS A 296 -6.14 6.26 23.16
C LYS A 296 -7.28 7.24 22.91
N ARG A 297 -8.47 6.70 22.63
CA ARG A 297 -9.67 7.49 22.38
C ARG A 297 -10.20 8.10 23.67
N PRO A 298 -11.02 9.18 23.61
CA PRO A 298 -11.67 9.78 24.78
C PRO A 298 -12.51 8.77 25.61
N SER A 299 -13.08 7.74 24.96
CA SER A 299 -13.79 6.65 25.62
C SER A 299 -12.90 5.75 26.49
N GLY A 300 -11.57 5.89 26.38
CA GLY A 300 -10.57 5.03 26.99
C GLY A 300 -10.19 3.82 26.13
N SER A 301 -10.94 3.53 25.07
CA SER A 301 -10.62 2.45 24.13
C SER A 301 -9.48 2.84 23.19
N LYS A 302 -8.67 1.87 22.74
CA LYS A 302 -7.50 2.12 21.90
C LYS A 302 -7.77 1.83 20.43
N VAL A 303 -7.04 2.48 19.54
CA VAL A 303 -6.89 2.10 18.13
C VAL A 303 -5.41 2.04 17.79
N ALA A 304 -4.95 0.98 17.15
CA ALA A 304 -3.60 0.92 16.60
C ALA A 304 -3.62 1.44 15.16
N VAL A 305 -2.80 2.44 14.86
CA VAL A 305 -2.56 2.97 13.52
C VAL A 305 -1.15 2.57 13.10
N ILE A 306 -1.06 1.73 12.07
CA ILE A 306 0.18 1.03 11.71
C ILE A 306 0.56 1.44 10.29
N ALA A 307 1.57 2.31 10.15
CA ALA A 307 2.13 2.68 8.86
C ALA A 307 3.12 1.59 8.42
N VAL A 308 2.84 0.93 7.29
CA VAL A 308 3.66 -0.16 6.74
C VAL A 308 4.35 0.35 5.48
N GLY A 309 5.69 0.35 5.51
CA GLY A 309 6.49 0.62 4.32
C GLY A 309 6.47 -0.59 3.39
N ALA A 310 6.53 -0.35 2.08
CA ALA A 310 6.64 -1.42 1.10
C ALA A 310 7.84 -1.18 0.17
N MET A 311 7.96 -2.05 -0.83
CA MET A 311 8.97 -1.91 -1.88
C MET A 311 9.00 -0.49 -2.45
N LEU A 312 10.22 0.03 -2.60
CA LEU A 312 10.54 1.38 -3.08
C LEU A 312 10.27 2.52 -2.09
N VAL A 313 9.58 2.31 -0.96
CA VAL A 313 9.26 3.39 0.00
C VAL A 313 10.50 4.02 0.59
N GLY A 314 10.77 5.26 0.17
CA GLY A 314 11.97 6.00 0.55
C GLY A 314 12.02 6.38 2.04
N SER A 315 10.87 6.58 2.70
CA SER A 315 10.76 6.73 4.16
C SER A 315 9.31 6.89 4.62
N MET A 316 9.09 6.72 5.94
CA MET A 316 7.86 7.08 6.65
C MET A 316 8.22 8.14 7.69
N LYS A 317 7.52 9.27 7.71
CA LYS A 317 7.76 10.34 8.70
C LYS A 317 6.45 10.83 9.29
N TYR A 318 6.40 10.93 10.61
CA TYR A 318 5.33 11.65 11.29
C TYR A 318 5.49 13.15 11.09
N ASN A 319 4.37 13.85 11.04
CA ASN A 319 4.34 15.31 11.01
C ASN A 319 4.83 15.89 12.33
N GLU A 320 5.27 17.15 12.29
CA GLU A 320 5.66 17.88 13.48
C GLU A 320 4.52 17.91 14.52
N GLY A 321 4.87 17.72 15.79
CA GLY A 321 3.91 17.69 16.91
C GLY A 321 3.26 16.33 17.15
N VAL A 322 3.29 15.40 16.19
CA VAL A 322 2.77 14.03 16.36
C VAL A 322 3.78 13.19 17.12
N LYS A 323 3.62 13.12 18.44
CA LYS A 323 4.52 12.41 19.37
C LYS A 323 3.74 11.86 20.55
N VAL A 324 4.35 10.96 21.33
CA VAL A 324 3.76 10.41 22.55
C VAL A 324 3.32 11.55 23.49
N GLY A 325 2.08 11.45 23.97
CA GLY A 325 1.40 12.44 24.82
C GLY A 325 0.72 13.57 24.06
N ALA A 326 0.83 13.66 22.72
CA ALA A 326 0.11 14.65 21.94
C ALA A 326 -1.37 14.27 21.78
N GLU A 327 -2.24 15.26 21.89
CA GLU A 327 -3.63 15.15 21.44
C GLU A 327 -3.68 15.33 19.92
N VAL A 328 -4.41 14.45 19.25
CA VAL A 328 -4.71 14.56 17.82
C VAL A 328 -6.21 14.55 17.59
N HIS A 329 -6.68 15.27 16.58
CA HIS A 329 -8.09 15.29 16.20
C HIS A 329 -8.37 14.38 15.01
N ARG A 330 -9.61 13.89 14.89
CA ARG A 330 -10.07 13.14 13.71
C ARG A 330 -9.80 13.95 12.44
N GLY A 331 -9.22 13.29 11.44
CA GLY A 331 -8.84 13.95 10.19
C GLY A 331 -7.51 14.71 10.23
N GLN A 332 -6.82 14.80 11.37
CA GLN A 332 -5.50 15.42 11.43
C GLN A 332 -4.47 14.60 10.66
N CYS A 333 -3.65 15.24 9.82
CA CYS A 333 -2.56 14.57 9.12
C CYS A 333 -1.48 14.13 10.12
N LEU A 334 -1.28 12.81 10.26
CA LEU A 334 -0.34 12.21 11.19
C LEU A 334 1.07 12.07 10.59
N GLY A 335 1.18 11.78 9.30
CA GLY A 335 2.48 11.61 8.64
C GLY A 335 2.38 11.35 7.15
N ALA A 336 3.54 11.17 6.52
CA ALA A 336 3.69 11.01 5.08
C ALA A 336 4.60 9.83 4.72
N PHE A 337 4.25 9.16 3.62
CA PHE A 337 5.13 8.24 2.91
C PHE A 337 5.84 9.00 1.79
N TYR A 338 7.12 8.72 1.64
CA TYR A 338 7.92 9.16 0.49
C TYR A 338 7.98 8.02 -0.53
N TYR A 339 8.25 8.35 -1.79
CA TYR A 339 7.94 7.53 -2.97
C TYR A 339 8.05 6.03 -2.73
N GLY A 340 7.02 5.27 -3.12
CA GLY A 340 6.93 3.81 -3.04
C GLY A 340 5.52 3.32 -2.71
N GLY A 341 5.31 1.99 -2.67
CA GLY A 341 4.01 1.43 -2.28
C GLY A 341 3.78 1.55 -0.77
N SER A 342 2.61 2.00 -0.32
CA SER A 342 2.38 2.18 1.12
C SER A 342 1.03 1.63 1.57
N THR A 343 0.97 1.22 2.83
CA THR A 343 -0.27 0.76 3.45
C THR A 343 -0.36 1.30 4.86
N VAL A 344 -1.56 1.68 5.29
CA VAL A 344 -1.85 1.96 6.70
C VAL A 344 -2.92 1.01 7.20
N ILE A 345 -2.64 0.33 8.30
CA ILE A 345 -3.60 -0.57 8.94
C ILE A 345 -4.14 0.12 10.18
N SER A 346 -5.47 0.17 10.34
CA SER A 346 -6.08 0.50 11.62
C SER A 346 -6.72 -0.73 12.24
N LEU A 347 -6.38 -0.99 13.50
CA LEU A 347 -6.87 -2.13 14.27
C LEU A 347 -7.62 -1.63 15.49
N TYR A 348 -8.85 -2.12 15.67
CA TYR A 348 -9.72 -1.78 16.78
C TYR A 348 -9.95 -3.01 17.65
N PRO A 349 -10.10 -2.87 18.98
CA PRO A 349 -10.47 -3.97 19.85
C PRO A 349 -11.85 -4.52 19.45
N LYS A 350 -12.17 -5.73 19.90
CA LYS A 350 -13.49 -6.34 19.68
C LYS A 350 -14.60 -5.40 20.14
N GLY A 351 -15.53 -5.09 19.24
CA GLY A 351 -16.63 -4.15 19.51
C GLY A 351 -16.19 -2.69 19.64
N GLY A 352 -14.94 -2.35 19.31
CA GLY A 352 -14.44 -0.97 19.32
C GLY A 352 -14.92 -0.12 18.15
N VAL A 353 -15.44 -0.75 17.10
CA VAL A 353 -16.03 -0.10 15.92
C VAL A 353 -17.09 -1.01 15.30
N THR A 354 -18.20 -0.41 14.87
CA THR A 354 -19.14 -0.99 13.91
C THR A 354 -18.81 -0.44 12.54
N LEU A 355 -18.30 -1.29 11.65
CA LEU A 355 -17.89 -0.89 10.30
C LEU A 355 -19.09 -0.71 9.38
N ASP A 356 -18.96 0.17 8.37
CA ASP A 356 -20.01 0.36 7.39
C ASP A 356 -20.25 -0.90 6.55
N GLU A 357 -21.52 -1.27 6.41
CA GLU A 357 -21.93 -2.54 5.80
C GLU A 357 -21.50 -2.68 4.33
N ASP A 358 -21.50 -1.58 3.58
CA ASP A 358 -21.10 -1.58 2.17
C ASP A 358 -19.60 -1.91 2.02
N LEU A 359 -18.75 -1.34 2.89
CA LEU A 359 -17.31 -1.65 2.90
C LEU A 359 -17.05 -3.11 3.28
N VAL A 360 -17.76 -3.62 4.29
CA VAL A 360 -17.65 -5.03 4.71
C VAL A 360 -18.07 -5.96 3.56
N ARG A 361 -19.21 -5.67 2.92
CA ARG A 361 -19.70 -6.44 1.77
C ARG A 361 -18.71 -6.43 0.60
N ASN A 362 -18.15 -5.27 0.27
CA ASN A 362 -17.15 -5.17 -0.81
C ASN A 362 -15.89 -6.01 -0.50
N SER A 363 -15.43 -5.96 0.74
CA SER A 363 -14.21 -6.65 1.19
C SER A 363 -14.37 -8.17 1.32
N THR A 364 -15.59 -8.66 1.55
CA THR A 364 -15.86 -10.08 1.82
C THR A 364 -16.60 -10.78 0.68
N GLU A 365 -17.80 -10.32 0.33
CA GLU A 365 -18.65 -10.95 -0.68
C GLU A 365 -18.16 -10.65 -2.10
N GLN A 366 -17.69 -9.42 -2.35
CA GLN A 366 -17.20 -9.04 -3.68
C GLN A 366 -15.69 -9.26 -3.85
N ASN A 367 -14.96 -9.45 -2.75
CA ASN A 367 -13.50 -9.55 -2.71
C ASN A 367 -12.81 -8.43 -3.51
N CYS A 368 -13.25 -7.19 -3.28
CA CYS A 368 -12.78 -6.01 -3.99
C CYS A 368 -12.34 -4.94 -2.99
N GLU A 369 -11.35 -4.15 -3.40
CA GLU A 369 -11.01 -2.94 -2.70
C GLU A 369 -12.06 -1.86 -2.97
N THR A 370 -12.22 -0.93 -2.03
CA THR A 370 -13.09 0.23 -2.21
C THR A 370 -12.25 1.50 -2.22
N TYR A 371 -12.34 2.31 -3.28
CA TYR A 371 -11.70 3.63 -3.28
C TYR A 371 -12.46 4.55 -2.33
N VAL A 372 -11.70 5.13 -1.40
CA VAL A 372 -12.17 6.10 -0.42
C VAL A 372 -11.16 7.23 -0.27
N GLN A 373 -11.62 8.39 0.18
CA GLN A 373 -10.78 9.53 0.50
C GLN A 373 -10.67 9.74 2.01
N VAL A 374 -9.62 10.43 2.44
CA VAL A 374 -9.48 10.90 3.84
C VAL A 374 -10.77 11.57 4.30
N GLY A 375 -11.20 11.24 5.52
CA GLY A 375 -12.35 11.89 6.16
C GLY A 375 -13.69 11.23 5.90
N TRP A 376 -13.83 10.39 4.87
CA TRP A 376 -15.06 9.63 4.63
C TRP A 376 -15.36 8.69 5.79
N HIS A 377 -16.63 8.58 6.18
CA HIS A 377 -17.07 7.70 7.27
C HIS A 377 -16.72 6.25 6.94
N THR A 378 -16.17 5.47 7.86
CA THR A 378 -15.86 4.03 7.66
C THR A 378 -16.49 3.13 8.71
N GLY A 379 -17.08 3.73 9.75
CA GLY A 379 -17.74 3.06 10.84
C GLY A 379 -17.95 4.01 12.01
N VAL A 380 -18.53 3.48 13.08
CA VAL A 380 -18.85 4.25 14.29
C VAL A 380 -18.42 3.49 15.54
N GLU A 381 -17.88 4.19 16.52
CA GLU A 381 -17.67 3.65 17.86
C GLU A 381 -19.02 3.44 18.57
N PRO A 382 -19.37 2.20 18.99
CA PRO A 382 -20.68 1.89 19.58
C PRO A 382 -21.08 2.73 20.80
#